data_AF-A0A6P0I803-F1
#
_entry.id   AF-A0A6P0I803-F1
#
_cell.length_a   1.000
_cell.length_b   1.000
_cell.length_c   1.000
_cell.angle_alpha   90.00
_cell.angle_beta   90.00
_cell.angle_gamma   90.00
#
_symmetry.space_group_name_H-M   'P 1'
#
loop_
_entity.id
_entity.type
_entity.pdbx_description
1 polymer ?
#
loop_
_entity_poly.entity_id
_entity_poly.type
_entity_poly.pdbx_seq_one_letter_code
_entity_poly.pdbx_strand_id
1 'polypeptide(L)'
;MFRLFGTAIGIFVVGISTYWGALDFMQLAKTNQQLAESAFELSDREFQYLLSREKTHRINVGFEGTWILMGIGIILLSNQNPR
;
A
#
# COMPACT_ATOMS: atom_id res chain seq x y z
N MET A 1 17.22 25.72 -1.17
CA MET A 1 16.83 24.93 0.04
C MET A 1 15.54 24.14 -0.19
N PHE A 2 14.49 24.75 -0.77
CA PHE A 2 13.19 24.12 -1.05
C PHE A 2 13.27 22.85 -1.93
N ARG A 3 14.07 22.86 -3.00
CA ARG A 3 14.22 21.74 -3.94
C ARG A 3 14.76 20.45 -3.31
N LEU A 4 15.81 20.56 -2.50
CA LEU A 4 16.40 19.42 -1.77
C LEU A 4 15.45 18.90 -0.71
N PHE A 5 14.80 19.80 0.04
CA PHE A 5 13.87 19.43 1.11
C PHE A 5 12.63 18.70 0.58
N GLY A 6 12.00 19.23 -0.48
CA GLY A 6 10.84 18.59 -1.10
C GLY A 6 11.18 17.25 -1.75
N THR A 7 12.36 17.13 -2.38
CA THR A 7 12.83 15.85 -2.93
C THR A 7 13.07 14.82 -1.82
N ALA A 8 13.68 15.21 -0.70
CA ALA A 8 13.88 14.33 0.45
C ALA A 8 12.55 13.85 1.06
N ILE A 9 11.57 14.74 1.21
CA ILE A 9 10.22 14.38 1.67
C ILE A 9 9.57 13.40 0.70
N GLY A 10 9.61 13.68 -0.60
CA GLY A 10 9.00 12.81 -1.60
C GLY A 10 9.62 11.41 -1.63
N ILE A 11 10.96 11.30 -1.54
CA ILE A 11 11.65 10.01 -1.44
C ILE A 11 11.23 9.26 -0.18
N PHE A 12 11.13 9.97 0.96
CA PHE A 12 10.72 9.37 2.22
C PHE A 12 9.29 8.82 2.15
N VAL A 13 8.34 9.60 1.59
CA VAL A 13 6.96 9.16 1.38
C VAL A 13 6.90 7.92 0.48
N VAL A 14 7.61 7.93 -0.66
CA VAL A 14 7.66 6.77 -1.57
C VAL A 14 8.24 5.54 -0.86
N GLY A 15 9.33 5.70 -0.12
CA GLY A 15 9.98 4.60 0.59
C GLY A 15 9.09 3.95 1.64
N ILE A 16 8.49 4.77 2.52
CA ILE A 16 7.59 4.27 3.58
C ILE A 16 6.36 3.60 2.97
N SER A 17 5.75 4.23 1.96
CA SER A 17 4.51 3.71 1.36
C SER A 17 4.76 2.40 0.61
N THR A 18 5.91 2.29 -0.06
CA THR A 18 6.32 1.03 -0.72
C THR A 18 6.54 -0.08 0.31
N TYR A 19 7.16 0.24 1.46
CA TYR A 19 7.39 -0.74 2.53
C TYR A 19 6.07 -1.27 3.12
N TRP A 20 5.15 -0.39 3.51
CA TRP A 20 3.83 -0.79 4.04
C TRP A 20 2.97 -1.49 3.00
N GLY A 21 2.94 -0.97 1.76
CA GLY A 21 2.24 -1.60 0.65
C GLY A 21 2.72 -3.01 0.36
N ALA A 22 4.02 -3.28 0.46
CA ALA A 22 4.56 -4.64 0.31
C ALA A 22 4.10 -5.57 1.45
N LEU A 23 4.09 -5.09 2.70
CA LEU A 23 3.60 -5.88 3.85
C LEU A 23 2.11 -6.23 3.69
N ASP A 24 1.28 -5.26 3.32
CA ASP A 24 -0.15 -5.49 3.11
C ASP A 24 -0.41 -6.39 1.90
N PHE A 25 0.38 -6.26 0.83
CA PHE A 25 0.28 -7.14 -0.33
C PHE A 25 0.62 -8.60 0.02
N MET A 26 1.66 -8.84 0.84
CA MET A 26 1.98 -10.19 1.32
C MET A 26 0.87 -10.78 2.19
N GLN A 27 0.28 -9.96 3.09
CA GLN A 27 -0.86 -10.41 3.91
C GLN A 27 -2.07 -10.72 3.05
N LEU A 28 -2.36 -9.89 2.05
CA LEU A 28 -3.42 -10.12 1.07
C LEU A 28 -3.22 -11.44 0.32
N ALA A 29 -2.00 -11.70 -0.18
CA ALA A 29 -1.68 -12.94 -0.88
C ALA A 29 -1.89 -14.17 0.01
N LYS A 30 -1.46 -14.09 1.28
CA LYS A 30 -1.66 -15.16 2.26
C LYS A 30 -3.14 -15.39 2.55
N THR A 31 -3.93 -14.34 2.78
CA THR A 31 -5.38 -14.47 3.03
C THR A 31 -6.11 -15.02 1.81
N ASN A 32 -5.73 -14.62 0.59
CA ASN A 32 -6.28 -15.18 -0.64
C ASN A 32 -5.99 -16.67 -0.78
N GLN A 33 -4.77 -17.10 -0.46
CA GLN A 33 -4.41 -18.51 -0.50
C GLN A 33 -5.22 -19.32 0.52
N GLN A 34 -5.36 -18.82 1.75
CA GLN A 34 -6.20 -19.46 2.78
C GLN A 34 -7.67 -19.56 2.35
N LEU A 35 -8.21 -18.52 1.74
CA LEU A 35 -9.57 -18.55 1.19
C LEU A 35 -9.70 -19.55 0.05
N ALA A 36 -8.69 -19.72 -0.80
CA ALA A 36 -8.72 -20.64 -1.93
C ALA A 36 -8.60 -22.12 -1.50
N GLU A 37 -7.74 -22.41 -0.52
CA GLU A 37 -7.48 -23.77 -0.04
C GLU A 37 -8.55 -24.27 0.94
N SER A 38 -9.09 -23.39 1.79
CA SER A 38 -9.97 -23.77 2.90
C SER A 38 -11.42 -23.32 2.73
N ALA A 39 -11.83 -22.86 1.53
CA ALA A 39 -13.18 -22.34 1.26
C ALA A 39 -14.32 -23.27 1.73
N PHE A 40 -14.10 -24.58 1.65
CA PHE A 40 -15.08 -25.62 1.98
C PHE A 40 -14.91 -26.23 3.37
N GLU A 41 -13.81 -25.92 4.06
CA GLU A 41 -13.50 -26.45 5.41
C GLU A 41 -13.72 -25.41 6.51
N LEU A 42 -13.78 -24.13 6.16
CA LEU A 42 -13.98 -23.02 7.10
C LEU A 42 -15.43 -22.89 7.52
N SER A 43 -15.65 -22.52 8.79
CA SER A 43 -16.99 -22.10 9.23
C SER A 43 -17.38 -20.78 8.55
N ASP A 44 -18.69 -20.56 8.35
CA ASP A 44 -19.22 -19.33 7.74
C ASP A 44 -18.64 -18.05 8.38
N ARG A 45 -18.44 -18.07 9.70
CA ARG A 45 -17.90 -16.93 10.44
C ARG A 45 -16.43 -16.67 10.13
N GLU A 46 -15.62 -17.72 10.03
CA GLU A 46 -14.19 -17.61 9.71
C GLU A 46 -14.00 -17.19 8.25
N PHE A 47 -14.81 -17.75 7.34
CA PHE A 47 -14.82 -17.36 5.94
C PHE A 47 -15.13 -15.86 5.77
N GLN A 48 -16.21 -15.37 6.39
CA GLN A 48 -16.55 -13.95 6.34
C GLN A 48 -15.49 -13.05 6.98
N TYR A 49 -14.85 -13.50 8.06
CA TYR A 49 -13.75 -12.75 8.69
C TYR A 49 -12.54 -12.62 7.76
N LEU A 50 -12.09 -13.72 7.14
CA LEU A 50 -10.97 -13.71 6.19
C LEU A 50 -11.30 -12.86 4.96
N LEU A 51 -12.53 -12.95 4.45
CA LEU A 51 -12.99 -12.18 3.30
C LEU A 51 -13.08 -10.68 3.61
N SER A 52 -13.40 -10.31 4.86
CA SER A 52 -13.30 -8.92 5.32
C SER A 52 -11.84 -8.44 5.36
N ARG A 53 -10.91 -9.26 5.87
CA ARG A 53 -9.49 -8.90 5.90
C ARG A 53 -8.89 -8.74 4.52
N GLU A 54 -9.24 -9.63 3.60
CA GLU A 54 -8.88 -9.57 2.18
C GLU A 54 -9.24 -8.21 1.59
N LYS A 55 -10.50 -7.78 1.77
CA LYS A 55 -10.96 -6.47 1.30
C LYS A 55 -10.20 -5.31 1.94
N THR A 56 -9.95 -5.37 3.25
CA THR A 56 -9.16 -4.35 3.96
C THR A 56 -7.75 -4.25 3.38
N HIS A 57 -7.05 -5.37 3.19
CA HIS A 57 -5.69 -5.35 2.65
C HIS A 57 -5.66 -4.85 1.20
N ARG A 58 -6.66 -5.17 0.35
CA ARG A 58 -6.77 -4.56 -0.98
C ARG A 58 -6.90 -3.05 -0.94
N ILE A 59 -7.75 -2.55 -0.04
CA ILE A 59 -7.95 -1.11 0.14
C ILE A 59 -6.65 -0.45 0.57
N ASN A 60 -5.96 -1.02 1.56
CA ASN A 60 -4.66 -0.51 2.01
C ASN A 60 -3.63 -0.47 0.87
N VAL A 61 -3.46 -1.56 0.12
CA VAL A 61 -2.54 -1.59 -1.04
C VAL A 61 -2.89 -0.50 -2.05
N GLY A 62 -4.18 -0.26 -2.31
CA GLY A 62 -4.64 0.84 -3.17
C GLY A 62 -4.30 2.23 -2.63
N PHE A 63 -4.46 2.45 -1.33
CA PHE A 63 -4.06 3.70 -0.67
C PHE A 63 -2.55 3.91 -0.72
N GLU A 64 -1.75 2.88 -0.49
CA GLU A 64 -0.29 2.95 -0.58
C GLU A 64 0.17 3.32 -2.00
N GLY A 65 -0.49 2.77 -3.03
CA GLY A 65 -0.27 3.21 -4.42
C GLY A 65 -0.54 4.71 -4.61
N THR A 66 -1.56 5.26 -3.96
CA THR A 66 -1.87 6.69 -4.01
C THR A 66 -0.79 7.54 -3.32
N TRP A 67 -0.30 7.10 -2.16
CA TRP A 67 0.80 7.78 -1.45
C TRP A 67 2.11 7.77 -2.24
N ILE A 68 2.43 6.66 -2.92
CA ILE A 68 3.58 6.58 -3.82
C ILE A 68 3.45 7.62 -4.94
N LEU A 69 2.30 7.70 -5.59
CA LEU A 69 2.06 8.69 -6.65
C LEU A 69 2.17 10.13 -6.13
N MET A 70 1.64 10.41 -4.94
CA MET A 70 1.80 11.72 -4.29
C MET A 70 3.27 12.04 -4.00
N GLY A 71 4.03 11.08 -3.46
CA GLY A 71 5.46 11.24 -3.20
C GLY A 71 6.26 11.54 -4.47
N ILE A 72 5.98 10.83 -5.57
CA ILE A 72 6.56 11.12 -6.89
C ILE A 72 6.18 12.53 -7.36
N GLY A 73 4.91 12.93 -7.21
CA GLY A 73 4.45 14.29 -7.53
C GLY A 73 5.20 15.37 -6.77
N ILE A 74 5.45 15.17 -5.48
CA ILE A 74 6.25 16.09 -4.65
C ILE A 74 7.68 16.20 -5.19
N ILE A 75 8.32 15.09 -5.57
CA ILE A 75 9.68 15.10 -6.16
C ILE A 75 9.68 15.91 -7.46
N LEU A 76 8.72 15.66 -8.35
CA LEU A 76 8.64 16.34 -9.65
C LEU A 76 8.41 17.84 -9.48
N LEU A 77 7.44 18.24 -8.65
CA LEU A 77 7.13 19.65 -8.37
C LEU A 77 8.30 20.38 -7.72
N SER A 78 9.02 19.72 -6.81
CA SER A 78 10.21 20.27 -6.16
C SER A 78 11.34 20.56 -7.15
N ASN A 79 11.44 19.78 -8.23
CA ASN A 79 12.45 19.93 -9.27
C ASN A 79 12.05 20.89 -10.39
N GLN A 80 10.75 21.18 -10.55
CA GLN A 80 10.25 22.15 -11.54
C GLN A 80 10.35 23.61 -11.09
N ASN A 81 10.67 23.90 -9.82
CA ASN A 81 10.81 25.26 -9.30
C ASN A 81 12.30 25.67 -9.28
N PRO A 82 12.80 26.46 -10.26
CA PRO A 82 14.23 26.75 -10.41
C PRO A 82 14.78 27.83 -9.47
N ARG A 83 14.05 28.23 -8.42
CA ARG A 83 14.50 29.26 -7.46
C ARG A 83 15.62 28.76 -6.54
#